data_AF-W6ULE1-F1
#
_entry.id   AF-W6ULE1-F1
#
_cell.length_a   1.000
_cell.length_b   1.000
_cell.length_c   1.000
_cell.angle_alpha   90.00
_cell.angle_beta   90.00
_cell.angle_gamma   90.00
#
_symmetry.space_group_name_H-M   'P 1'
#
loop_
_entity.id
_entity.type
_entity.pdbx_description
1 polymer ?
#
loop_
_entity_poly.entity_id
_entity_poly.type
_entity_poly.pdbx_seq_one_letter_code
_entity_poly.pdbx_strand_id
1 'polypeptide(L)'
;MGLKRSQLKQLKKAAFLDAVELYKAHSGSARRGFNEFILAAMQEMRAYEVEDDLEAYKALLSVLPREGRLKAKSILHADVGGYKQQQDTVVRLLLQLNANREVHF
;
A
#
# COMPACT_ATOMS: atom_id res chain seq x y z
N MET A 1 -6.73 -3.82 34.05
CA MET A 1 -7.46 -2.97 33.08
C MET A 1 -7.03 -3.38 31.68
N GLY A 2 -7.85 -4.13 30.95
CA GLY A 2 -7.58 -4.46 29.55
C GLY A 2 -8.03 -3.31 28.64
N LEU A 3 -7.33 -3.10 27.52
CA LEU A 3 -7.78 -2.15 26.51
C LEU A 3 -9.14 -2.58 25.94
N LYS A 4 -10.02 -1.61 25.68
CA LYS A 4 -11.24 -1.87 24.92
C LYS A 4 -10.85 -2.28 23.49
N ARG A 5 -11.63 -3.19 22.89
CA ARG A 5 -11.40 -3.68 21.51
C ARG A 5 -11.25 -2.54 20.49
N SER A 6 -12.02 -1.47 20.63
CA SER A 6 -11.91 -0.28 19.76
C SER A 6 -10.56 0.43 19.89
N GLN A 7 -10.03 0.54 21.11
CA GLN A 7 -8.71 1.13 21.37
C GLN A 7 -7.60 0.24 20.80
N LEU A 8 -7.76 -1.09 20.91
CA LEU A 8 -6.83 -2.04 20.31
C LEU A 8 -6.82 -1.93 18.77
N LYS A 9 -7.99 -1.84 18.14
CA LYS A 9 -8.10 -1.63 16.68
C LYS A 9 -7.41 -0.32 16.25
N GLN A 10 -7.62 0.77 16.99
CA GLN A 10 -6.95 2.05 16.71
C GLN A 10 -5.42 1.96 16.84
N LEU A 11 -4.90 1.27 17.86
CA LEU A 11 -3.46 1.07 18.01
C LEU A 11 -2.86 0.23 16.89
N LYS A 12 -3.55 -0.84 16.47
CA LYS A 12 -3.12 -1.63 15.31
C LYS A 12 -3.07 -0.78 14.05
N LYS A 13 -4.13 -0.01 13.77
CA LYS A 13 -4.13 0.92 12.64
C LYS A 13 -2.97 1.93 12.71
N ALA A 14 -2.75 2.55 13.87
CA ALA A 14 -1.65 3.49 14.08
C ALA A 14 -0.30 2.83 13.81
N ALA A 15 -0.06 1.63 14.35
CA ALA A 15 1.16 0.86 14.11
C ALA A 15 1.37 0.53 12.63
N PHE A 16 0.31 0.19 11.89
CA PHE A 16 0.38 -0.04 10.45
C PHE A 16 0.80 1.23 9.69
N LEU A 17 0.15 2.36 9.98
CA LEU A 17 0.47 3.64 9.34
C LEU A 17 1.88 4.12 9.69
N ASP A 18 2.30 3.95 10.94
CA ASP A 18 3.65 4.28 11.39
C ASP A 18 4.70 3.43 10.67
N ALA A 19 4.43 2.13 10.44
CA ALA A 19 5.33 1.28 9.67
C ALA A 19 5.50 1.78 8.22
N VAL A 20 4.41 2.26 7.60
CA VAL A 20 4.45 2.87 6.26
C VAL A 20 5.27 4.16 6.25
N GLU A 21 5.09 5.03 7.24
CA GLU A 21 5.88 6.26 7.35
C GLU A 21 7.36 5.99 7.68
N LEU A 22 7.65 4.99 8.53
CA LEU A 22 9.01 4.55 8.80
C LEU A 22 9.68 4.04 7.52
N TYR A 23 9.00 3.21 6.73
CA TYR A 23 9.53 2.79 5.44
C TYR A 23 9.87 4.00 4.56
N LYS A 24 8.96 4.98 4.46
CA LYS A 24 9.18 6.20 3.69
C LYS A 24 10.32 7.04 4.24
N ALA A 25 10.54 7.10 5.54
CA ALA A 25 11.66 7.84 6.11
C ALA A 25 13.01 7.21 5.74
N HIS A 26 13.08 5.88 5.65
CA HIS A 26 14.34 5.14 5.48
C HIS A 26 14.65 4.71 4.04
N SER A 27 13.64 4.64 3.15
CA SER A 27 13.80 4.10 1.78
C SER A 27 14.54 5.05 0.81
N GLY A 28 14.80 6.29 1.21
CA GLY A 28 15.28 7.37 0.34
C GLY A 28 14.26 7.79 -0.74
N SER A 29 14.67 8.74 -1.61
CA SER A 29 13.82 9.30 -2.68
C SER A 29 13.40 8.27 -3.73
N ALA A 30 14.29 7.32 -4.03
CA ALA A 30 14.05 6.23 -4.99
C ALA A 30 13.09 5.14 -4.46
N ARG A 31 12.71 5.19 -3.17
CA ARG A 31 11.81 4.20 -2.54
C ARG A 31 12.25 2.76 -2.77
N ARG A 32 13.55 2.45 -2.63
CA ARG A 32 14.10 1.13 -2.95
C ARG A 32 13.36 0.01 -2.21
N GLY A 33 12.84 -0.98 -2.96
CA GLY A 33 12.09 -2.11 -2.42
C GLY A 33 10.60 -1.86 -2.21
N PHE A 34 10.02 -0.82 -2.83
CA PHE A 34 8.65 -0.43 -2.53
C PHE A 34 7.61 -1.45 -2.97
N ASN A 35 7.87 -2.20 -4.06
CA ASN A 35 6.95 -3.22 -4.52
C ASN A 35 6.85 -4.34 -3.48
N GLU A 36 7.99 -4.82 -3.00
CA GLU A 36 8.10 -5.85 -1.97
C GLU A 36 7.47 -5.38 -0.67
N PHE A 37 7.73 -4.13 -0.27
CA PHE A 37 7.12 -3.53 0.91
C PHE A 37 5.59 -3.46 0.80
N ILE A 38 5.06 -2.95 -0.31
CA ILE A 38 3.61 -2.83 -0.51
C ILE A 38 2.95 -4.22 -0.52
N LEU A 39 3.54 -5.20 -1.22
CA LEU A 39 3.00 -6.56 -1.27
C LEU A 39 3.01 -7.24 0.11
N ALA A 40 4.09 -7.09 0.88
CA ALA A 40 4.16 -7.60 2.24
C ALA A 40 3.15 -6.89 3.16
N ALA A 41 3.05 -5.56 3.08
CA ALA A 41 2.09 -4.80 3.86
C ALA A 41 0.64 -5.19 3.55
N MET A 42 0.32 -5.46 2.28
CA MET A 42 -0.99 -5.96 1.84
C MET A 42 -1.37 -7.32 2.47
N GLN A 43 -0.39 -8.22 2.65
CA GLN A 43 -0.59 -9.51 3.32
C GLN A 43 -0.90 -9.33 4.82
N GLU A 44 -0.31 -8.31 5.45
CA GLU A 44 -0.46 -8.03 6.88
C GLU A 44 -1.71 -7.22 7.23
N MET A 45 -2.39 -6.57 6.26
CA MET A 45 -3.54 -5.68 6.52
C MET A 45 -4.61 -6.32 7.41
N ARG A 46 -4.86 -7.63 7.24
CA ARG A 46 -5.82 -8.39 8.05
C ARG A 46 -5.40 -8.53 9.51
N ALA A 47 -4.11 -8.73 9.79
CA ALA A 47 -3.60 -8.86 11.15
C ALA A 47 -3.74 -7.53 11.92
N TYR A 48 -3.58 -6.43 11.20
CA TYR A 48 -3.74 -5.05 11.70
C TYR A 48 -5.19 -4.54 11.70
N GLU A 49 -6.17 -5.32 11.22
CA GLU A 49 -7.59 -4.93 11.12
C GLU A 49 -7.80 -3.65 10.28
N VAL A 50 -7.03 -3.52 9.20
CA VAL A 50 -7.10 -2.38 8.26
C VAL A 50 -7.45 -2.80 6.83
N GLU A 51 -7.86 -4.06 6.62
CA GLU A 51 -8.20 -4.56 5.28
C GLU A 51 -9.39 -3.82 4.63
N ASP A 52 -10.25 -3.19 5.43
CA ASP A 52 -11.40 -2.37 5.02
C ASP A 52 -11.12 -0.85 5.11
N ASP A 53 -9.94 -0.46 5.58
CA ASP A 53 -9.61 0.93 5.90
C ASP A 53 -9.00 1.68 4.70
N LEU A 54 -9.75 2.64 4.16
CA LEU A 54 -9.32 3.44 3.01
C LEU A 54 -8.04 4.25 3.26
N GLU A 55 -7.77 4.66 4.49
CA GLU A 55 -6.57 5.41 4.84
C GLU A 55 -5.32 4.54 4.72
N ALA A 56 -5.40 3.27 5.10
CA ALA A 56 -4.30 2.31 4.94
C ALA A 56 -3.94 2.12 3.46
N TYR A 57 -4.92 1.97 2.57
CA TYR A 57 -4.66 1.88 1.13
C TYR A 57 -4.06 3.17 0.56
N LYS A 58 -4.53 4.34 1.00
CA LYS A 58 -3.94 5.64 0.62
C LYS A 58 -2.49 5.78 1.09
N ALA A 59 -2.20 5.29 2.30
CA ALA A 59 -0.85 5.29 2.86
C ALA A 59 0.10 4.43 2.00
N LEU A 60 -0.32 3.21 1.63
CA LEU A 60 0.45 2.34 0.73
C LEU A 60 0.68 2.95 -0.65
N LEU A 61 -0.33 3.59 -1.24
CA LEU A 61 -0.15 4.30 -2.52
C LEU A 61 0.86 5.46 -2.41
N SER A 62 0.97 6.09 -1.24
CA SER A 62 1.93 7.17 -0.99
C SER A 62 3.39 6.70 -0.92
N VAL A 63 3.61 5.38 -0.84
CA VAL A 63 4.94 4.76 -0.84
C VAL A 63 5.58 4.79 -2.23
N LEU A 64 4.76 4.83 -3.29
CA LEU A 64 5.25 4.90 -4.66
C LEU A 64 6.21 6.10 -4.85
N PRO A 65 7.35 5.93 -5.54
CA PRO A 65 8.29 7.02 -5.78
C PRO A 65 7.61 8.13 -6.59
N ARG A 66 7.80 9.39 -6.15
CA ARG A 66 7.25 10.58 -6.83
C ARG A 66 8.03 10.94 -8.10
N GLU A 67 9.30 10.56 -8.13
CA GLU A 67 10.19 10.76 -9.27
C GLU A 67 10.24 9.48 -10.11
N GLY A 68 9.87 9.60 -11.39
CA GLY A 68 9.61 8.45 -12.26
C GLY A 68 8.16 8.49 -12.73
N ARG A 69 7.92 9.24 -13.80
CA ARG A 69 6.62 9.41 -14.43
C ARG A 69 5.90 8.06 -14.64
N LEU A 70 4.86 7.79 -13.84
CA LEU A 70 3.70 7.00 -14.25
C LEU A 70 2.89 7.75 -15.33
N LYS A 71 3.57 8.37 -16.31
CA LYS A 71 2.98 8.98 -17.50
C LYS A 71 3.61 8.28 -18.69
N ALA A 72 3.01 7.18 -19.13
CA ALA A 72 3.24 6.69 -20.48
C ALA A 72 2.81 7.82 -21.44
N LYS A 73 3.78 8.46 -22.10
CA LYS A 73 3.50 9.49 -23.11
C LYS A 73 3.18 8.90 -24.50
N SER A 74 3.29 7.58 -24.66
CA SER A 74 2.94 6.84 -25.87
C SER A 74 2.91 5.33 -25.56
N ILE A 75 2.00 4.60 -26.22
CA ILE A 75 1.82 3.13 -26.14
C ILE A 75 3.12 2.37 -26.45
N LEU A 76 4.02 2.97 -27.23
CA LEU A 76 5.27 2.36 -27.69
C LEU A 76 6.43 2.41 -26.67
N HIS A 77 6.28 3.09 -25.53
CA HIS A 77 7.29 3.12 -24.45
C HIS A 77 6.88 2.31 -23.21
N ALA A 78 5.77 1.57 -23.29
CA ALA A 78 5.32 0.67 -22.23
C ALA A 78 6.20 -0.59 -22.09
N ASP A 79 7.12 -0.83 -23.02
CA ASP A 79 7.92 -2.05 -23.16
C ASP A 79 9.25 -2.07 -22.37
N VAL A 80 9.34 -1.28 -21.29
CA VAL A 80 10.43 -1.42 -20.32
C VAL A 80 9.86 -2.17 -19.12
N GLY A 81 10.13 -3.48 -19.02
CA GLY A 81 9.51 -4.41 -18.06
C GLY A 81 9.52 -4.01 -16.58
N GLY A 82 10.29 -2.99 -16.17
CA GLY A 82 10.23 -2.38 -14.84
C GLY A 82 8.91 -1.64 -14.55
N TYR A 83 8.24 -1.07 -15.55
CA TYR A 83 6.93 -0.41 -15.35
C TYR A 83 5.79 -1.42 -15.18
N LYS A 84 5.91 -2.61 -15.77
CA LYS A 84 4.90 -3.67 -15.68
C LYS A 84 4.70 -4.14 -14.24
N GLN A 85 5.79 -4.40 -13.52
CA GLN A 85 5.72 -4.86 -12.11
C GLN A 85 5.12 -3.80 -11.17
N GLN A 86 5.37 -2.52 -11.44
CA GLN A 86 4.79 -1.42 -10.67
C GLN A 86 3.30 -1.30 -10.93
N GLN A 87 2.87 -1.38 -12.19
CA GLN A 87 1.47 -1.39 -12.58
C GLN A 87 0.76 -2.61 -11.99
N ASP A 88 1.37 -3.79 -12.03
CA ASP A 88 0.83 -5.01 -11.42
C ASP A 88 0.62 -4.86 -9.91
N THR A 89 1.56 -4.22 -9.21
CA THR A 89 1.45 -3.96 -7.76
C THR A 89 0.29 -3.00 -7.46
N VAL A 90 0.15 -1.92 -8.22
CA VAL A 90 -0.97 -0.97 -8.09
C VAL A 90 -2.30 -1.64 -8.41
N VAL A 91 -2.37 -2.45 -9.47
CA VAL A 91 -3.57 -3.21 -9.85
C VAL A 91 -3.97 -4.17 -8.73
N ARG A 92 -3.01 -4.92 -8.16
CA ARG A 92 -3.28 -5.82 -7.03
C ARG A 92 -3.83 -5.07 -5.82
N LEU A 93 -3.26 -3.91 -5.49
CA LEU A 93 -3.74 -3.06 -4.39
C LEU A 93 -5.20 -2.62 -4.63
N LEU A 94 -5.52 -2.14 -5.82
CA LEU A 94 -6.86 -1.70 -6.18
C LEU A 94 -7.87 -2.86 -6.22
N LEU A 95 -7.46 -4.04 -6.70
CA LEU A 95 -8.31 -5.23 -6.70
C LEU A 95 -8.62 -5.71 -5.27
N GLN A 96 -7.63 -5.70 -4.36
CA GLN A 96 -7.86 -6.05 -2.96
C GLN A 96 -8.83 -5.06 -2.28
N LEU A 97 -8.67 -3.76 -2.54
CA LEU A 97 -9.62 -2.74 -2.08
C LEU A 97 -11.04 -3.01 -2.60
N ASN A 98 -11.19 -3.34 -3.89
CA ASN A 98 -12.50 -3.62 -4.48
C ASN A 98 -13.14 -4.89 -3.91
N ALA A 99 -12.37 -5.98 -3.83
CA ALA A 99 -12.85 -7.24 -3.26
C ALA A 99 -13.32 -7.09 -1.81
N ASN A 100 -12.56 -6.36 -0.99
CA ASN A 100 -12.95 -6.12 0.40
C ASN A 100 -14.19 -5.22 0.50
N ARG A 101 -14.41 -4.29 -0.44
CA ARG A 101 -15.65 -3.52 -0.50
C ARG A 101 -16.86 -4.36 -0.91
N GLU A 102 -16.71 -5.25 -1.89
CA GLU A 102 -17.81 -6.11 -2.38
C GLU A 102 -18.26 -7.15 -1.34
N VAL A 103 -17.37 -7.59 -0.44
CA VAL A 103 -17.69 -8.54 0.65
C VAL A 103 -18.53 -7.91 1.78
N HIS A 104 -18.66 -6.58 1.80
CA HIS A 104 -19.38 -5.84 2.85
C HIS A 104 -20.75 -5.26 2.40
N PHE A 105 -21.31 -5.71 1.27
CA PHE A 105 -22.68 -5.40 0.82
C PHE A 105 -23.63 -6.59 0.97
#